data_AF-A0A3C1DSX6-F1
#
_entry.id   AF-A0A3C1DSX6-F1
#
_cell.length_a   1.000
_cell.length_b   1.000
_cell.length_c   1.000
_cell.angle_alpha   90.00
_cell.angle_beta   90.00
_cell.angle_gamma   90.00
#
_symmetry.space_group_name_H-M   'P 1'
#
loop_
_entity.id
_entity.type
_entity.pdbx_description
1 polymer ?
#
loop_
_entity_poly.entity_id
_entity_poly.type
_entity_poly.pdbx_seq_one_letter_code
_entity_poly.pdbx_strand_id
1 'polypeptide(L)'
;MHGGGAWRTLHTLSRDSSNAQRSLPKGTARRVLAYAAPFKTAIISFLLVVSVSSVLGVISPLLWGRIVDNGIIKGNKQVVVTLSLVVAGIAVVSALLGLAQRWYSSRIGEGLILQLRSQVFHHVQQMPVAFFSRTQTGALVSRLNTDVIGAQQAFTSTLSGVLSNLIQLALVTIAMLAISWPITLGALVLLPIFLVPARAFGRQMQGLTRESMNLNASMSSTMTERFNVAGAMLVKLFGRYDTESTAFSAKATRVRDIGVRLAMANRVFFTALTLVAALATALIYGVGGILVIDQNLTLGRLVALVALLSQLYGPLTALANVRVDVMTALVSFDRVFEVLDLPPAIQDVDEPVSIPGGATSVDFEAVNFRYPAAHEVSLASLEAAALPVATTGVQVLSGVSFHMAPGTMTALVGPSGAGKTTISALLPRLYDVTSGVVRVGGIDVRAASRDSLQARI
;
A
#
# COMPACT_ATOMS: atom_id res chain seq x y z
N MET A 1 -16.93 -12.33 -16.63
CA MET A 1 -16.15 -12.22 -15.36
C MET A 1 -14.94 -11.27 -15.52
N HIS A 2 -15.14 -10.01 -15.95
CA HIS A 2 -14.07 -9.00 -16.12
C HIS A 2 -14.51 -7.65 -15.51
N GLY A 3 -14.78 -7.64 -14.21
CA GLY A 3 -15.18 -6.42 -13.47
C GLY A 3 -14.34 -6.13 -12.21
N GLY A 4 -13.33 -6.96 -11.92
CA GLY A 4 -12.63 -6.96 -10.62
C GLY A 4 -11.49 -5.94 -10.47
N GLY A 5 -11.06 -5.29 -11.56
CA GLY A 5 -9.91 -4.36 -11.52
C GLY A 5 -10.21 -3.07 -10.77
N ALA A 6 -11.39 -2.46 -11.01
CA ALA A 6 -11.80 -1.19 -10.41
C ALA A 6 -12.16 -1.30 -8.92
N TRP A 7 -12.59 -2.49 -8.46
CA TRP A 7 -12.92 -2.74 -7.07
C TRP A 7 -11.66 -2.94 -6.19
N ARG A 8 -10.58 -3.49 -6.75
CA ARG A 8 -9.29 -3.64 -6.02
C ARG A 8 -8.59 -2.31 -5.74
N THR A 9 -8.73 -1.33 -6.64
CA THR A 9 -8.23 0.04 -6.45
C THR A 9 -9.02 0.85 -5.42
N LEU A 10 -10.27 0.45 -5.11
CA LEU A 10 -11.10 1.09 -4.07
C LEU A 10 -10.90 0.47 -2.68
N HIS A 11 -10.50 -0.80 -2.60
CA HIS A 11 -10.19 -1.45 -1.32
C HIS A 11 -8.96 -0.84 -0.61
N THR A 12 -8.04 -0.21 -1.35
CA THR A 12 -6.86 0.46 -0.80
C THR A 12 -7.10 1.92 -0.40
N LEU A 13 -8.27 2.49 -0.73
CA LEU A 13 -8.61 3.89 -0.45
C LEU A 13 -9.16 4.15 0.96
N SER A 14 -9.46 3.11 1.75
CA SER A 14 -10.40 3.26 2.88
C SER A 14 -9.98 2.77 4.25
N ARG A 15 -8.95 1.93 4.35
CA ARG A 15 -8.44 1.52 5.67
C ARG A 15 -7.59 2.61 6.35
N ASP A 16 -7.40 3.75 5.69
CA ASP A 16 -6.41 4.75 6.12
C ASP A 16 -6.90 6.19 6.27
N SER A 17 -8.10 6.53 5.80
CA SER A 17 -8.50 7.94 5.78
C SER A 17 -8.78 8.55 7.16
N SER A 18 -8.89 7.74 8.22
CA SER A 18 -8.93 8.25 9.60
C SER A 18 -7.55 8.66 10.13
N ASN A 19 -6.45 8.16 9.53
CA ASN A 19 -5.07 8.52 9.90
C ASN A 19 -4.32 9.33 8.81
N ALA A 20 -4.88 9.45 7.60
CA ALA A 20 -4.32 10.20 6.47
C ALA A 20 -4.21 11.74 6.68
N GLN A 21 -4.53 12.24 7.88
CA GLN A 21 -4.26 13.61 8.32
C GLN A 21 -2.97 13.76 9.14
N ARG A 22 -2.26 12.67 9.49
CA ARG A 22 -0.88 12.81 9.96
C ARG A 22 -0.02 13.27 8.77
N SER A 23 0.58 14.44 8.88
CA SER A 23 1.60 14.88 7.93
C SER A 23 2.69 13.82 7.89
N LEU A 24 2.96 13.26 6.70
CA LEU A 24 4.05 12.31 6.50
C LEU A 24 5.32 12.88 7.14
N PRO A 25 6.02 12.12 8.00
CA PRO A 25 7.26 12.56 8.60
C PRO A 25 8.24 13.04 7.53
N LYS A 26 8.90 14.17 7.77
CA LYS A 26 9.94 14.67 6.84
C LYS A 26 11.04 13.60 6.74
N GLY A 27 11.22 13.01 5.56
CA GLY A 27 12.26 12.01 5.30
C GLY A 27 11.76 10.62 4.87
N THR A 28 10.46 10.32 4.98
CA THR A 28 9.90 9.01 4.55
C THR A 28 10.26 8.69 3.10
N ALA A 29 10.15 9.66 2.18
CA ALA A 29 10.52 9.46 0.78
C ALA A 29 12.01 9.09 0.58
N ARG A 30 12.93 9.72 1.33
CA ARG A 30 14.37 9.41 1.24
C ARG A 30 14.66 8.00 1.74
N ARG A 31 14.01 7.61 2.84
CA ARG A 31 14.15 6.29 3.44
C ARG A 31 13.55 5.19 2.55
N VAL A 32 12.39 5.46 1.93
CA VAL A 32 11.79 4.60 0.90
C VAL A 32 12.76 4.37 -0.26
N LEU A 33 13.39 5.43 -0.78
CA LEU A 33 14.39 5.31 -1.85
C LEU A 33 15.62 4.50 -1.43
N ALA A 34 16.00 4.49 -0.15
CA ALA A 34 17.09 3.65 0.35
C ALA A 34 16.77 2.14 0.23
N TYR A 35 15.50 1.74 0.43
CA TYR A 35 15.07 0.35 0.22
C TYR A 35 15.07 -0.07 -1.25
N ALA A 36 15.05 0.89 -2.18
CA ALA A 36 15.22 0.60 -3.61
C ALA A 36 16.69 0.40 -4.01
N ALA A 37 17.64 0.75 -3.13
CA ALA A 37 19.07 0.71 -3.44
C ALA A 37 19.60 -0.68 -3.85
N PRO A 38 19.20 -1.79 -3.22
CA PRO A 38 19.60 -3.14 -3.64
C PRO A 38 19.10 -3.51 -5.05
N PHE A 39 18.03 -2.87 -5.53
CA PHE A 39 17.39 -3.17 -6.81
C PHE A 39 17.76 -2.19 -7.93
N LYS A 40 18.78 -1.33 -7.74
CA LYS A 40 19.17 -0.30 -8.72
C LYS A 40 19.42 -0.84 -10.13
N THR A 41 20.10 -1.99 -10.27
CA THR A 41 20.39 -2.60 -11.57
C THR A 41 19.13 -3.09 -12.28
N ALA A 42 18.20 -3.69 -11.53
CA ALA A 42 16.90 -4.11 -12.05
C ALA A 42 16.03 -2.92 -12.44
N ILE A 43 16.05 -1.84 -11.65
CA ILE A 43 15.35 -0.59 -11.97
C ILE A 43 15.91 0.03 -13.26
N ILE A 44 17.25 0.15 -13.39
CA ILE A 44 17.87 0.70 -14.61
C ILE A 44 17.51 -0.16 -15.83
N SER A 45 17.59 -1.49 -15.72
CA SER A 45 17.22 -2.42 -16.78
C SER A 45 15.75 -2.28 -17.17
N PHE A 46 14.87 -2.15 -16.18
CA PHE A 46 13.45 -1.86 -16.37
C PHE A 46 13.23 -0.55 -17.13
N LEU A 47 13.92 0.53 -16.74
CA LEU A 47 13.80 1.83 -17.41
C LEU A 47 14.26 1.77 -18.86
N LEU A 48 15.37 1.09 -19.14
CA LEU A 48 15.84 0.89 -20.51
C LEU A 48 14.81 0.13 -21.36
N VAL A 49 14.24 -0.97 -20.84
CA VAL A 49 13.19 -1.74 -21.53
C VAL A 49 11.96 -0.86 -21.80
N VAL A 50 11.53 -0.06 -20.82
CA VAL A 50 10.39 0.87 -20.97
C VAL A 50 10.67 1.94 -22.02
N SER A 51 11.87 2.54 -22.03
CA SER A 51 12.26 3.53 -23.03
C SER A 51 12.26 2.94 -24.44
N VAL A 52 12.86 1.76 -24.64
CA VAL A 52 12.88 1.08 -25.95
C VAL A 52 11.46 0.71 -26.39
N SER A 53 10.64 0.17 -25.48
CA SER A 53 9.24 -0.18 -25.75
C SER A 53 8.43 1.05 -26.17
N SER A 54 8.62 2.19 -25.49
CA SER A 54 7.93 3.44 -25.80
C SER A 54 8.30 3.98 -27.20
N VAL A 55 9.58 3.89 -27.58
CA VAL A 55 10.06 4.28 -28.91
C VAL A 55 9.43 3.38 -29.99
N LEU A 56 9.43 2.05 -29.80
CA LEU A 56 8.79 1.12 -30.73
C LEU A 56 7.28 1.35 -30.86
N GLY A 57 6.63 1.72 -29.75
CA GLY A 57 5.21 2.07 -29.70
C GLY A 57 4.86 3.26 -30.60
N VAL A 58 5.74 4.26 -30.69
CA VAL A 58 5.59 5.45 -31.55
C VAL A 58 5.94 5.16 -33.01
N ILE A 59 6.91 4.27 -33.26
CA ILE A 59 7.32 3.90 -34.62
C ILE A 59 6.17 3.22 -35.38
N SER A 60 5.37 2.39 -34.71
CA SER A 60 4.29 1.62 -35.36
C SER A 60 3.25 2.51 -36.09
N PRO A 61 2.65 3.54 -35.46
CA PRO A 61 1.83 4.56 -36.14
C PRO A 61 2.49 5.24 -37.34
N LEU A 62 3.78 5.57 -37.25
CA LEU A 62 4.51 6.23 -38.34
C LEU A 62 4.68 5.30 -39.54
N LEU A 63 4.90 4.00 -39.30
CA LEU A 63 4.99 3.00 -40.35
C LEU A 63 3.64 2.77 -41.03
N TRP A 64 2.52 2.80 -40.29
CA TRP A 64 1.19 2.78 -40.89
C TRP A 64 1.00 3.94 -41.89
N GLY A 65 1.42 5.15 -41.50
CA GLY A 65 1.39 6.29 -42.42
C GLY A 65 2.23 6.07 -43.68
N ARG A 66 3.44 5.50 -43.55
CA ARG A 66 4.30 5.19 -44.70
C ARG A 66 3.73 4.09 -45.60
N ILE A 67 3.05 3.10 -45.04
CA ILE A 67 2.36 2.05 -45.82
C ILE A 67 1.30 2.69 -46.72
N VAL A 68 0.55 3.67 -46.20
CA VAL A 68 -0.45 4.40 -46.98
C VAL A 68 0.22 5.24 -48.07
N ASP A 69 1.15 6.11 -47.70
CA ASP A 69 1.75 7.09 -48.63
C ASP A 69 2.63 6.47 -49.71
N ASN A 70 3.47 5.49 -49.34
CA ASN A 70 4.47 4.91 -50.25
C ASN A 70 4.07 3.53 -50.79
N GLY A 71 3.10 2.87 -50.17
CA GLY A 71 2.60 1.56 -50.58
C GLY A 71 1.27 1.66 -51.31
N ILE A 72 0.19 1.90 -50.57
CA ILE A 72 -1.19 1.82 -51.06
C ILE A 72 -1.45 2.85 -52.16
N ILE A 73 -1.16 4.12 -51.90
CA ILE A 73 -1.42 5.20 -52.87
C ILE A 73 -0.57 5.03 -54.14
N LYS A 74 0.67 4.56 -54.01
CA LYS A 74 1.59 4.34 -55.14
C LYS A 74 1.44 2.98 -55.81
N GLY A 75 0.52 2.12 -55.34
CA GLY A 75 0.34 0.75 -55.85
C GLY A 75 1.53 -0.19 -55.64
N ASN A 76 2.49 0.16 -54.77
CA ASN A 76 3.71 -0.61 -54.57
C ASN A 76 3.49 -1.73 -53.53
N LYS A 77 3.15 -2.92 -54.01
CA LYS A 77 2.90 -4.12 -53.19
C LYS A 77 4.12 -4.51 -52.35
N GLN A 78 5.34 -4.36 -52.88
CA GLN A 78 6.56 -4.74 -52.18
C GLN A 78 6.78 -3.89 -50.93
N VAL A 79 6.54 -2.57 -51.02
CA VAL A 79 6.63 -1.66 -49.87
C VAL A 79 5.58 -2.03 -48.82
N VAL A 80 4.34 -2.31 -49.24
CA VAL A 80 3.26 -2.72 -48.32
C VAL A 80 3.64 -3.99 -47.57
N VAL A 81 4.07 -5.05 -48.26
CA VAL A 81 4.45 -6.32 -47.63
C VAL A 81 5.66 -6.13 -46.71
N THR A 82 6.70 -5.44 -47.16
CA THR A 82 7.93 -5.24 -46.38
C THR A 82 7.65 -4.46 -45.10
N LEU A 83 6.96 -3.33 -45.20
CA LEU A 83 6.62 -2.53 -44.02
C LEU A 83 5.62 -3.24 -43.10
N SER A 84 4.69 -4.04 -43.64
CA SER A 84 3.78 -4.84 -42.82
C SER A 84 4.52 -5.92 -42.03
N LEU A 85 5.51 -6.59 -42.64
CA LEU A 85 6.39 -7.54 -41.95
C LEU A 85 7.25 -6.86 -40.89
N VAL A 86 7.76 -5.65 -41.16
CA VAL A 86 8.48 -4.85 -40.15
C VAL A 86 7.57 -4.50 -38.97
N VAL A 87 6.34 -4.04 -39.22
CA VAL A 87 5.36 -3.74 -38.15
C VAL A 87 5.01 -5.02 -37.37
N ALA A 88 4.82 -6.15 -38.04
CA ALA A 88 4.60 -7.44 -37.38
C ALA A 88 5.80 -7.85 -36.50
N GLY A 89 7.03 -7.66 -37.00
CA GLY A 89 8.26 -7.88 -36.22
C GLY A 89 8.35 -6.97 -35.00
N ILE A 90 8.04 -5.68 -35.16
CA ILE A 90 7.95 -4.73 -34.04
C ILE A 90 6.90 -5.19 -33.02
N ALA A 91 5.73 -5.64 -33.46
CA ALA A 91 4.69 -6.13 -32.55
C ALA A 91 5.17 -7.34 -31.71
N VAL A 92 5.90 -8.28 -32.32
CA VAL A 92 6.51 -9.41 -31.60
C VAL A 92 7.57 -8.93 -30.60
N VAL A 93 8.46 -8.03 -31.02
CA VAL A 93 9.49 -7.45 -30.12
C VAL A 93 8.84 -6.68 -28.97
N SER A 94 7.82 -5.86 -29.23
CA SER A 94 7.06 -5.14 -28.21
C SER A 94 6.39 -6.10 -27.22
N ALA A 95 5.85 -7.24 -27.68
CA ALA A 95 5.30 -8.26 -26.79
C ALA A 95 6.38 -8.86 -25.88
N LEU A 96 7.56 -9.19 -26.42
CA LEU A 96 8.70 -9.67 -25.64
C LEU A 96 9.21 -8.63 -24.63
N LEU A 97 9.29 -7.36 -25.03
CA LEU A 97 9.64 -6.26 -24.13
C LEU A 97 8.58 -6.09 -23.03
N GLY A 98 7.30 -6.27 -23.34
CA GLY A 98 6.23 -6.27 -22.34
C GLY A 98 6.40 -7.38 -21.30
N LEU A 99 6.79 -8.59 -21.73
CA LEU A 99 7.13 -9.69 -20.82
C LEU A 99 8.36 -9.37 -19.97
N ALA A 100 9.42 -8.83 -20.57
CA ALA A 100 10.62 -8.41 -19.85
C ALA A 100 10.29 -7.31 -18.81
N GLN A 101 9.50 -6.30 -19.21
CA GLN A 101 9.02 -5.24 -18.34
C GLN A 101 8.25 -5.82 -17.15
N ARG A 102 7.35 -6.78 -17.39
CA ARG A 102 6.59 -7.46 -16.34
C ARG A 102 7.50 -8.26 -15.42
N TRP A 103 8.49 -8.97 -15.97
CA TRP A 103 9.44 -9.77 -15.21
C TRP A 103 10.32 -8.91 -14.29
N TYR A 104 10.93 -7.83 -14.80
CA TYR A 104 11.71 -6.91 -13.99
C TYR A 104 10.86 -6.25 -12.90
N SER A 105 9.67 -5.74 -13.25
CA SER A 105 8.74 -5.13 -12.29
C SER A 105 8.35 -6.12 -11.18
N SER A 106 8.01 -7.36 -11.53
CA SER A 106 7.66 -8.40 -10.55
C SER A 106 8.84 -8.76 -9.65
N ARG A 107 10.05 -8.87 -10.20
CA ARG A 107 11.25 -9.22 -9.43
C ARG A 107 11.63 -8.14 -8.43
N ILE A 108 11.50 -6.87 -8.81
CA ILE A 108 11.70 -5.73 -7.90
C ILE A 108 10.64 -5.75 -6.78
N GLY A 109 9.37 -5.96 -7.14
CA GLY A 109 8.27 -5.98 -6.18
C GLY A 109 8.36 -7.09 -5.15
N GLU A 110 8.45 -8.33 -5.62
CA GLU A 110 8.52 -9.50 -4.76
C GLU A 110 9.80 -9.50 -3.92
N GLY A 111 10.91 -9.02 -4.47
CA GLY A 111 12.16 -8.83 -3.71
C GLY A 111 11.99 -7.83 -2.56
N LEU A 112 11.30 -6.72 -2.79
CA LEU A 112 11.01 -5.73 -1.75
C LEU A 112 10.05 -6.28 -0.68
N ILE A 113 9.04 -7.06 -1.08
CA ILE A 113 8.13 -7.75 -0.14
C ILE A 113 8.92 -8.70 0.75
N LEU A 114 9.80 -9.51 0.16
CA LEU A 114 10.65 -10.44 0.91
C LEU A 114 11.49 -9.68 1.94
N GLN A 115 12.19 -8.63 1.52
CA GLN A 115 13.05 -7.84 2.41
C GLN A 115 12.25 -7.20 3.56
N LEU A 116 11.14 -6.52 3.25
CA LEU A 116 10.30 -5.87 4.26
C LEU A 116 9.67 -6.88 5.23
N ARG A 117 9.14 -8.01 4.73
CA ARG A 117 8.55 -9.03 5.59
C ARG A 117 9.59 -9.67 6.50
N SER A 118 10.76 -10.03 5.97
CA SER A 118 11.84 -10.60 6.78
C SER A 118 12.30 -9.63 7.86
N GLN A 119 12.45 -8.35 7.54
CA GLN A 119 12.90 -7.35 8.51
C GLN A 119 11.84 -7.05 9.59
N VAL A 120 10.58 -6.87 9.20
CA VAL A 120 9.49 -6.66 10.17
C VAL A 120 9.31 -7.89 11.04
N PHE A 121 9.38 -9.09 10.47
CA PHE A 121 9.27 -10.33 11.25
C PHE A 121 10.40 -10.45 12.27
N HIS A 122 11.64 -10.23 11.85
CA HIS A 122 12.80 -10.23 12.74
C HIS A 122 12.66 -9.18 13.86
N HIS A 123 12.26 -7.96 13.52
CA HIS A 123 12.05 -6.88 14.49
C HIS A 123 10.95 -7.21 15.50
N VAL A 124 9.80 -7.72 15.03
CA VAL A 124 8.69 -8.11 15.90
C VAL A 124 9.09 -9.22 16.86
N GLN A 125 9.90 -10.20 16.44
CA GLN A 125 10.39 -11.25 17.34
C GLN A 125 11.29 -10.73 18.47
N GLN A 126 11.96 -9.60 18.27
CA GLN A 126 12.80 -8.96 19.29
C GLN A 126 12.01 -8.10 20.28
N MET A 127 10.71 -7.86 20.02
CA MET A 127 9.87 -7.06 20.89
C MET A 127 9.59 -7.77 22.22
N PRO A 128 9.51 -7.02 23.33
CA PRO A 128 9.19 -7.59 24.64
C PRO A 128 7.78 -8.17 24.68
N VAL A 129 7.52 -9.11 25.60
CA VAL A 129 6.19 -9.74 25.78
C VAL A 129 5.09 -8.70 26.05
N ALA A 130 5.43 -7.58 26.68
CA ALA A 130 4.54 -6.43 26.88
C ALA A 130 3.89 -5.90 25.59
N PHE A 131 4.61 -5.97 24.46
CA PHE A 131 4.10 -5.58 23.16
C PHE A 131 3.00 -6.53 22.70
N PHE A 132 3.19 -7.84 22.85
CA PHE A 132 2.25 -8.87 22.40
C PHE A 132 1.00 -8.98 23.26
N SER A 133 1.08 -8.67 24.56
CA SER A 133 -0.09 -8.70 25.44
C SER A 133 -1.07 -7.55 25.19
N ARG A 134 -0.60 -6.44 24.58
CA ARG A 134 -1.43 -5.27 24.26
C ARG A 134 -1.75 -5.14 22.78
N THR A 135 -0.85 -5.56 21.90
CA THR A 135 -1.06 -5.45 20.47
C THR A 135 -2.03 -6.51 19.98
N GLN A 136 -2.97 -6.13 19.12
CA GLN A 136 -3.81 -7.12 18.45
C GLN A 136 -2.96 -7.91 17.45
N THR A 137 -2.82 -9.21 17.66
CA THR A 137 -2.12 -10.11 16.72
C THR A 137 -2.64 -9.95 15.29
N GLY A 138 -3.95 -9.71 15.11
CA GLY A 138 -4.55 -9.43 13.80
C GLY A 138 -4.06 -8.12 13.15
N ALA A 139 -3.78 -7.07 13.93
CA ALA A 139 -3.24 -5.81 13.42
C ALA A 139 -1.80 -5.99 12.94
N LEU A 140 -0.96 -6.72 13.69
CA LEU A 140 0.40 -7.09 13.30
C LEU A 140 0.44 -7.90 11.99
N VAL A 141 -0.40 -8.92 11.88
CA VAL A 141 -0.52 -9.73 10.66
C VAL A 141 -0.99 -8.85 9.49
N SER A 142 -1.89 -7.89 9.73
CA SER A 142 -2.31 -6.94 8.70
C SER A 142 -1.18 -5.99 8.27
N ARG A 143 -0.28 -5.56 9.17
CA ARG A 143 0.92 -4.78 8.78
C ARG A 143 1.80 -5.57 7.82
N LEU A 144 2.11 -6.81 8.18
CA LEU A 144 2.97 -7.72 7.39
C LEU A 144 2.39 -8.12 6.03
N ASN A 145 1.06 -8.25 5.95
CA ASN A 145 0.40 -8.68 4.72
C ASN A 145 -0.12 -7.52 3.89
N THR A 146 -0.88 -6.61 4.46
CA THR A 146 -1.57 -5.55 3.71
C THR A 146 -0.66 -4.34 3.48
N ASP A 147 -0.02 -3.81 4.53
CA ASP A 147 0.77 -2.59 4.41
C ASP A 147 2.09 -2.85 3.66
N VAL A 148 2.74 -4.00 3.84
CA VAL A 148 3.92 -4.36 3.03
C VAL A 148 3.59 -4.46 1.54
N ILE A 149 2.44 -5.03 1.17
CA ILE A 149 1.99 -5.08 -0.23
C ILE A 149 1.67 -3.67 -0.76
N GLY A 150 1.01 -2.83 0.04
CA GLY A 150 0.75 -1.43 -0.32
C GLY A 150 2.04 -0.62 -0.52
N ALA A 151 3.04 -0.84 0.32
CA ALA A 151 4.36 -0.24 0.20
C ALA A 151 5.07 -0.71 -1.09
N GLN A 152 4.97 -1.99 -1.44
CA GLN A 152 5.56 -2.54 -2.67
C GLN A 152 4.98 -1.91 -3.94
N GLN A 153 3.68 -1.60 -3.97
CA GLN A 153 3.02 -0.98 -5.12
C GLN A 153 3.66 0.35 -5.54
N ALA A 154 4.28 1.08 -4.60
CA ALA A 154 5.01 2.32 -4.86
C ALA A 154 6.05 2.16 -5.98
N PHE A 155 6.78 1.04 -5.98
CA PHE A 155 7.91 0.83 -6.86
C PHE A 155 7.54 0.11 -8.15
N THR A 156 6.64 -0.87 -8.07
CA THR A 156 6.33 -1.73 -9.22
C THR A 156 5.27 -1.18 -10.13
N SER A 157 4.21 -0.57 -9.59
CA SER A 157 3.11 -0.05 -10.38
C SER A 157 3.17 1.47 -10.47
N THR A 158 3.42 2.15 -9.36
CA THR A 158 3.32 3.61 -9.31
C THR A 158 4.53 4.28 -9.97
N LEU A 159 5.74 4.08 -9.47
CA LEU A 159 6.94 4.70 -10.04
C LEU A 159 7.16 4.26 -11.49
N SER A 160 7.06 2.95 -11.72
CA SER A 160 7.19 2.31 -13.03
C SER A 160 6.14 2.83 -14.03
N GLY A 161 4.87 2.90 -13.61
CA GLY A 161 3.77 3.40 -14.43
C GLY A 161 3.91 4.89 -14.72
N VAL A 162 4.21 5.71 -13.71
CA VAL A 162 4.43 7.16 -13.88
C VAL A 162 5.50 7.42 -14.93
N LEU A 163 6.65 6.78 -14.80
CA LEU A 163 7.79 7.07 -15.65
C LEU A 163 7.55 6.56 -17.09
N SER A 164 6.97 5.36 -17.24
CA SER A 164 6.54 4.84 -18.54
C SER A 164 5.52 5.76 -19.21
N ASN A 165 4.51 6.22 -18.47
CA ASN A 165 3.46 7.08 -19.01
C ASN A 165 4.01 8.47 -19.38
N LEU A 166 4.93 9.03 -18.59
CA LEU A 166 5.58 10.30 -18.91
C LEU A 166 6.45 10.20 -20.17
N ILE A 167 7.25 9.13 -20.29
CA ILE A 167 8.07 8.88 -21.48
C ILE A 167 7.18 8.71 -22.72
N GLN A 168 6.14 7.89 -22.62
CA GLN A 168 5.22 7.66 -23.72
C GLN A 168 4.47 8.95 -24.11
N LEU A 169 3.96 9.70 -23.14
CA LEU A 169 3.30 10.99 -23.36
C LEU A 169 4.23 11.97 -24.07
N ALA A 170 5.48 12.08 -23.62
CA ALA A 170 6.47 12.96 -24.23
C ALA A 170 6.80 12.54 -25.67
N LEU A 171 7.12 11.26 -25.90
CA LEU A 171 7.50 10.76 -27.23
C LEU A 171 6.36 10.86 -28.24
N VAL A 172 5.14 10.49 -27.85
CA VAL A 172 3.97 10.60 -28.73
C VAL A 172 3.66 12.06 -29.05
N THR A 173 3.71 12.96 -28.05
CA THR A 173 3.47 14.39 -28.27
C THR A 173 4.53 15.00 -29.20
N ILE A 174 5.81 14.68 -28.98
CA ILE A 174 6.91 15.13 -29.86
C ILE A 174 6.72 14.61 -31.29
N ALA A 175 6.34 13.33 -31.46
CA ALA A 175 6.09 12.75 -32.77
C ALA A 175 4.91 13.43 -33.49
N MET A 176 3.82 13.72 -32.78
CA MET A 176 2.68 14.45 -33.35
C MET A 176 3.06 15.88 -33.76
N LEU A 177 3.77 16.62 -32.89
CA LEU A 177 4.26 17.97 -33.20
C LEU A 177 5.18 17.98 -34.42
N ALA A 178 6.03 16.95 -34.57
CA ALA A 178 6.92 16.79 -35.72
C ALA A 178 6.17 16.49 -37.03
N ILE A 179 5.00 15.85 -36.98
CA ILE A 179 4.16 15.60 -38.17
C ILE A 179 3.38 16.85 -38.56
N SER A 180 2.66 17.47 -37.61
CA SER A 180 1.85 18.66 -37.83
C SER A 180 1.56 19.38 -36.51
N TRP A 181 2.31 20.45 -36.25
CA TRP A 181 2.13 21.25 -35.05
C TRP A 181 0.74 21.93 -34.94
N PRO A 182 0.06 22.42 -36.01
CA PRO A 182 -1.24 23.08 -35.88
C PRO A 182 -2.34 22.11 -35.46
N ILE A 183 -2.38 20.93 -36.09
CA ILE A 183 -3.34 19.86 -35.74
C ILE A 183 -3.08 19.38 -34.31
N THR A 184 -1.81 19.19 -33.96
CA THR A 184 -1.41 18.73 -32.64
C THR A 184 -1.79 19.72 -31.55
N LEU A 185 -1.55 21.02 -31.74
CA LEU A 185 -2.00 22.04 -30.79
C LEU A 185 -3.52 22.07 -30.65
N GLY A 186 -4.26 21.98 -31.76
CA GLY A 186 -5.72 21.89 -31.73
C GLY A 186 -6.22 20.70 -30.90
N ALA A 187 -5.62 19.53 -31.07
CA ALA A 187 -5.93 18.33 -30.28
C ALA A 187 -5.48 18.47 -28.81
N LEU A 188 -4.32 19.07 -28.55
CA LEU A 188 -3.80 19.28 -27.19
C LEU A 188 -4.61 20.31 -26.42
N VAL A 189 -5.23 21.30 -27.06
CA VAL A 189 -6.13 22.27 -26.39
C VAL A 189 -7.39 21.59 -25.85
N LEU A 190 -7.85 20.50 -26.46
CA LEU A 190 -8.96 19.72 -25.92
C LEU A 190 -8.58 19.01 -24.61
N LEU A 191 -7.30 18.70 -24.37
CA LEU A 191 -6.88 18.05 -23.12
C LEU A 191 -7.15 18.89 -21.86
N PRO A 192 -6.66 20.13 -21.70
CA PRO A 192 -6.91 20.93 -20.50
C PRO A 192 -8.39 21.22 -20.29
N ILE A 193 -9.17 21.43 -21.37
CA ILE A 193 -10.62 21.65 -21.31
C ILE A 193 -11.33 20.52 -20.56
N PHE A 194 -10.85 19.29 -20.70
CA PHE A 194 -11.44 18.13 -20.04
C PHE A 194 -10.69 17.66 -18.78
N LEU A 195 -9.37 17.80 -18.72
CA LEU A 195 -8.56 17.41 -17.57
C LEU A 195 -8.76 18.33 -16.35
N VAL A 196 -9.05 19.61 -16.55
CA VAL A 196 -9.28 20.56 -15.45
C VAL A 196 -10.59 20.23 -14.71
N PRO A 197 -11.76 20.08 -15.37
CA PRO A 197 -12.98 19.59 -14.71
C PRO A 197 -12.81 18.19 -14.10
N ALA A 198 -12.08 17.29 -14.77
CA ALA A 198 -11.78 15.96 -14.26
C ALA A 198 -11.07 16.01 -12.89
N ARG A 199 -10.16 16.96 -12.68
CA ARG A 199 -9.52 17.18 -11.37
C ARG A 199 -10.51 17.59 -10.29
N ALA A 200 -11.47 18.46 -10.59
CA ALA A 200 -12.52 18.85 -9.66
C ALA A 200 -13.42 17.65 -9.31
N PHE A 201 -13.76 16.84 -10.31
CA PHE A 201 -14.51 15.59 -10.16
C PHE A 201 -13.82 14.58 -9.23
N GLY A 202 -12.49 14.53 -9.24
CA GLY A 202 -11.71 13.68 -8.33
C GLY A 202 -12.00 13.95 -6.85
N ARG A 203 -12.20 15.21 -6.44
CA ARG A 203 -12.55 15.56 -5.05
C ARG A 203 -13.96 15.10 -4.69
N GLN A 204 -14.91 15.28 -5.60
CA GLN A 204 -16.28 14.81 -5.42
C GLN A 204 -16.32 13.28 -5.30
N MET A 205 -15.55 12.56 -6.12
CA MET A 205 -15.44 11.11 -6.07
C MET A 205 -14.88 10.62 -4.73
N GLN A 206 -13.86 11.30 -4.19
CA GLN A 206 -13.34 11.01 -2.85
C GLN A 206 -14.42 11.17 -1.76
N GLY A 207 -15.26 12.21 -1.87
CA GLY A 207 -16.41 12.41 -0.96
C GLY A 207 -17.41 11.26 -1.01
N LEU A 208 -17.88 10.89 -2.21
CA LEU A 208 -18.83 9.78 -2.40
C LEU A 208 -18.26 8.43 -1.94
N THR A 209 -16.96 8.21 -2.19
CA THR A 209 -16.25 7.00 -1.78
C THR A 209 -16.21 6.89 -0.25
N ARG A 210 -15.86 7.98 0.45
CA ARG A 210 -15.88 8.04 1.93
C ARG A 210 -17.27 7.83 2.51
N GLU A 211 -18.29 8.46 1.93
CA GLU A 211 -19.68 8.27 2.35
C GLU A 211 -20.10 6.81 2.19
N SER A 212 -19.77 6.18 1.04
CA SER A 212 -20.03 4.76 0.79
C SER A 212 -19.38 3.86 1.85
N MET A 213 -18.14 4.17 2.25
CA MET A 213 -17.42 3.41 3.28
C MET A 213 -18.06 3.56 4.65
N ASN A 214 -18.45 4.78 5.04
CA ASN A 214 -19.12 5.03 6.32
C ASN A 214 -20.47 4.30 6.39
N LEU A 215 -21.24 4.30 5.31
CA LEU A 215 -22.51 3.58 5.23
C LEU A 215 -22.31 2.06 5.29
N ASN A 216 -21.31 1.52 4.57
CA ASN A 216 -20.96 0.11 4.64
C ASN A 216 -20.45 -0.30 6.03
N ALA A 217 -19.64 0.53 6.68
CA ALA A 217 -19.15 0.28 8.04
C ALA A 217 -20.30 0.28 9.05
N SER A 218 -21.23 1.25 8.97
CA SER A 218 -22.41 1.28 9.83
C SER A 218 -23.32 0.06 9.64
N MET A 219 -23.50 -0.40 8.39
CA MET A 219 -24.25 -1.61 8.09
C MET A 219 -23.55 -2.87 8.62
N SER A 220 -22.23 -2.98 8.43
CA SER A 220 -21.42 -4.10 8.91
C SER A 220 -21.37 -4.16 10.44
N SER A 221 -21.34 -3.01 11.11
CA SER A 221 -21.43 -2.91 12.57
C SER A 221 -22.74 -3.49 13.09
N THR A 222 -23.86 -3.20 12.44
CA THR A 222 -25.16 -3.80 12.80
C THR A 222 -25.17 -5.31 12.62
N MET A 223 -24.58 -5.84 11.54
CA MET A 223 -24.42 -7.29 11.39
C MET A 223 -23.58 -7.89 12.53
N THR A 224 -22.46 -7.24 12.87
CA THR A 224 -21.55 -7.69 13.94
C THR A 224 -22.24 -7.70 15.30
N GLU A 225 -23.05 -6.68 15.59
CA GLU A 225 -23.82 -6.56 16.82
C GLU A 225 -24.92 -7.63 16.91
N ARG A 226 -25.60 -7.95 15.80
CA ARG A 226 -26.76 -8.85 15.77
C ARG A 226 -26.42 -10.32 15.55
N PHE A 227 -25.31 -10.65 14.89
CA PHE A 227 -24.93 -12.03 14.54
C PHE A 227 -23.98 -12.69 15.53
N ASN A 228 -23.48 -11.95 16.54
CA ASN A 228 -22.80 -12.59 17.66
C ASN A 228 -23.80 -13.30 18.60
N VAL A 229 -23.32 -14.20 19.46
CA VAL A 229 -24.17 -15.02 20.34
C VAL A 229 -25.07 -14.17 21.24
N ALA A 230 -24.51 -13.11 21.84
CA ALA A 230 -25.27 -12.22 22.73
C ALA A 230 -26.35 -11.44 21.99
N GLY A 231 -26.03 -10.91 20.80
CA GLY A 231 -26.95 -10.20 19.93
C GLY A 231 -28.07 -11.10 19.39
N ALA A 232 -27.73 -12.31 18.94
CA ALA A 232 -28.70 -13.28 18.46
C ALA A 232 -29.67 -13.68 19.58
N MET A 233 -29.16 -13.89 20.79
CA MET A 233 -29.98 -14.18 21.97
C MET A 233 -30.90 -13.01 22.33
N LEU A 234 -30.39 -11.77 22.29
CA LEU A 234 -31.18 -10.56 22.54
C LEU A 234 -32.34 -10.43 21.54
N VAL A 235 -32.07 -10.61 20.24
CA VAL A 235 -33.09 -10.58 19.19
C VAL A 235 -34.12 -11.71 19.37
N LYS A 236 -33.68 -12.90 19.77
CA LYS A 236 -34.57 -14.06 19.98
C LYS A 236 -35.50 -13.89 21.19
N LEU A 237 -35.01 -13.29 22.27
CA LEU A 237 -35.75 -13.13 23.52
C LEU A 237 -36.63 -11.89 23.53
N PHE A 238 -36.17 -10.79 22.92
CA PHE A 238 -36.81 -9.47 23.05
C PHE A 238 -37.03 -8.74 21.71
N GLY A 239 -36.50 -9.26 20.61
CA GLY A 239 -36.53 -8.58 19.31
C GLY A 239 -37.85 -8.73 18.57
N ARG A 240 -38.20 -7.70 17.78
CA ARG A 240 -39.27 -7.75 16.77
C ARG A 240 -38.64 -7.89 15.40
N TYR A 241 -38.81 -9.05 14.76
CA TYR A 241 -38.14 -9.36 13.49
C TYR A 241 -38.45 -8.34 12.39
N ASP A 242 -39.69 -7.90 12.26
CA ASP A 242 -40.07 -6.92 11.23
C ASP A 242 -39.41 -5.55 11.44
N THR A 243 -39.29 -5.12 12.70
CA THR A 243 -38.63 -3.85 13.04
C THR A 243 -37.13 -3.92 12.77
N GLU A 244 -36.47 -5.00 13.17
CA GLU A 244 -35.04 -5.23 12.91
C GLU A 244 -34.75 -5.34 11.39
N SER A 245 -35.60 -6.07 10.67
CA SER A 245 -35.52 -6.20 9.20
C SER A 245 -35.70 -4.85 8.51
N THR A 246 -36.69 -4.05 8.92
CA THR A 246 -36.94 -2.71 8.37
C THR A 246 -35.78 -1.75 8.65
N ALA A 247 -35.24 -1.78 9.87
CA ALA A 247 -34.08 -0.96 10.24
C ALA A 247 -32.84 -1.32 9.43
N PHE A 248 -32.58 -2.62 9.23
CA PHE A 248 -31.49 -3.09 8.38
C PHE A 248 -31.70 -2.70 6.91
N SER A 249 -32.92 -2.89 6.39
CA SER A 249 -33.29 -2.52 5.02
C SER A 249 -33.07 -1.03 4.73
N ALA A 250 -33.36 -0.14 5.70
CA ALA A 250 -33.09 1.29 5.57
C ALA A 250 -31.58 1.58 5.43
N LYS A 251 -30.72 0.90 6.18
CA LYS A 251 -29.25 1.01 6.03
C LYS A 251 -28.79 0.47 4.67
N ALA A 252 -29.28 -0.71 4.28
CA ALA A 252 -28.95 -1.33 3.00
C ALA A 252 -29.39 -0.45 1.81
N THR A 253 -30.53 0.23 1.91
CA THR A 253 -31.03 1.16 0.89
C THR A 253 -30.09 2.35 0.72
N ARG A 254 -29.56 2.93 1.81
CA ARG A 254 -28.55 3.99 1.71
C ARG A 254 -27.27 3.51 1.03
N VAL A 255 -26.82 2.29 1.33
CA VAL A 255 -25.66 1.66 0.67
C VAL A 255 -25.92 1.46 -0.83
N ARG A 256 -27.13 1.03 -1.22
CA ARG A 256 -27.55 0.95 -2.61
C ARG A 256 -27.51 2.32 -3.29
N ASP A 257 -28.11 3.33 -2.68
CA ASP A 257 -28.26 4.66 -3.28
C ASP A 257 -26.91 5.35 -3.51
N ILE A 258 -26.00 5.27 -2.53
CA ILE A 258 -24.63 5.77 -2.71
C ILE A 258 -23.87 4.95 -3.76
N GLY A 259 -24.11 3.63 -3.83
CA GLY A 259 -23.54 2.76 -4.87
C GLY A 259 -23.95 3.18 -6.27
N VAL A 260 -25.23 3.51 -6.48
CA VAL A 260 -25.75 4.02 -7.76
C VAL A 260 -25.13 5.38 -8.09
N ARG A 261 -25.07 6.31 -7.13
CA ARG A 261 -24.42 7.62 -7.32
C ARG A 261 -22.95 7.48 -7.71
N LEU A 262 -22.22 6.60 -7.04
CA LEU A 262 -20.81 6.33 -7.33
C LEU A 262 -20.63 5.71 -8.72
N ALA A 263 -21.48 4.75 -9.09
CA ALA A 263 -21.45 4.13 -10.42
C ALA A 263 -21.74 5.16 -11.53
N MET A 264 -22.75 6.01 -11.34
CA MET A 264 -23.10 7.06 -12.29
C MET A 264 -22.00 8.13 -12.39
N ALA A 265 -21.41 8.55 -11.27
CA ALA A 265 -20.29 9.48 -11.29
C ALA A 265 -19.09 8.92 -12.08
N ASN A 266 -18.76 7.64 -11.89
CA ASN A 266 -17.71 6.97 -12.67
C ASN A 266 -18.07 6.89 -14.15
N ARG A 267 -19.32 6.54 -14.48
CA ARG A 267 -19.78 6.46 -15.87
C ARG A 267 -19.72 7.82 -16.55
N VAL A 268 -20.17 8.89 -15.90
CA VAL A 268 -20.08 10.27 -16.44
C VAL A 268 -18.64 10.66 -16.70
N PHE A 269 -17.72 10.34 -15.78
CA PHE A 269 -16.29 10.63 -15.94
C PHE A 269 -15.68 9.93 -17.17
N PHE A 270 -15.85 8.61 -17.30
CA PHE A 270 -15.31 7.87 -18.46
C PHE A 270 -16.02 8.23 -19.78
N THR A 271 -17.32 8.51 -19.75
CA THR A 271 -18.05 9.00 -20.93
C THR A 271 -17.54 10.37 -21.37
N ALA A 272 -17.31 11.31 -20.44
CA ALA A 272 -16.74 12.62 -20.78
C ALA A 272 -15.35 12.47 -21.39
N LEU A 273 -14.50 11.62 -20.83
CA LEU A 273 -13.17 11.33 -21.35
C LEU A 273 -13.18 10.72 -22.77
N THR A 274 -14.04 9.74 -23.01
CA THR A 274 -14.18 9.10 -24.33
C THR A 274 -14.79 10.05 -25.36
N LEU A 275 -15.67 10.96 -24.93
CA LEU A 275 -16.18 12.04 -25.78
C LEU A 275 -15.05 12.98 -26.24
N VAL A 276 -14.08 13.31 -25.38
CA VAL A 276 -12.89 14.08 -25.79
C VAL A 276 -12.15 13.35 -26.90
N ALA A 277 -11.99 12.03 -26.74
CA ALA A 277 -11.27 11.23 -27.71
C ALA A 277 -11.94 11.23 -29.08
N ALA A 278 -13.27 11.07 -29.08
CA ALA A 278 -14.07 11.16 -30.29
C ALA A 278 -14.00 12.56 -30.92
N LEU A 279 -14.15 13.63 -30.13
CA LEU A 279 -14.10 15.01 -30.64
C LEU A 279 -12.71 15.39 -31.17
N ALA A 280 -11.64 14.99 -30.48
CA ALA A 280 -10.27 15.20 -30.94
C ALA A 280 -9.99 14.42 -32.23
N THR A 281 -10.47 13.18 -32.32
CA THR A 281 -10.37 12.38 -33.56
C THR A 281 -11.14 13.03 -34.71
N ALA A 282 -12.36 13.52 -34.45
CA ALA A 282 -13.16 14.25 -35.43
C ALA A 282 -12.48 15.56 -35.86
N LEU A 283 -11.85 16.29 -34.94
CA LEU A 283 -11.07 17.49 -35.23
C LEU A 283 -9.86 17.18 -36.11
N ILE A 284 -9.11 16.10 -35.80
CA ILE A 284 -7.98 15.67 -36.62
C ILE A 284 -8.44 15.28 -38.03
N TYR A 285 -9.51 14.49 -38.18
CA TYR A 285 -10.02 14.13 -39.50
C TYR A 285 -10.62 15.34 -40.25
N GLY A 286 -11.29 16.25 -39.57
CA GLY A 286 -11.89 17.44 -40.18
C GLY A 286 -10.83 18.41 -40.69
N VAL A 287 -9.99 18.93 -39.77
CA VAL A 287 -8.93 19.90 -40.10
C VAL A 287 -7.83 19.23 -40.93
N GLY A 288 -7.40 18.04 -40.53
CA GLY A 288 -6.38 17.29 -41.25
C GLY A 288 -6.85 16.81 -42.62
N GLY A 289 -8.13 16.49 -42.79
CA GLY A 289 -8.71 16.16 -44.09
C GLY A 289 -8.66 17.33 -45.06
N ILE A 290 -9.01 18.54 -44.62
CA ILE A 290 -8.86 19.77 -45.42
C ILE A 290 -7.39 19.98 -45.80
N LEU A 291 -6.47 19.83 -44.85
CA LEU A 291 -5.03 19.96 -45.13
C LEU A 291 -4.49 18.89 -46.09
N VAL A 292 -5.09 17.70 -46.14
CA VAL A 292 -4.76 16.67 -47.14
C VAL A 292 -5.27 17.07 -48.53
N ILE A 293 -6.49 17.64 -48.61
CA ILE A 293 -7.05 18.16 -49.87
C ILE A 293 -6.19 19.31 -50.41
N ASP A 294 -5.76 20.21 -49.52
CA ASP A 294 -4.87 21.34 -49.85
C ASP A 294 -3.41 20.92 -50.12
N GLN A 295 -3.10 19.62 -50.08
CA GLN A 295 -1.76 19.04 -50.29
C GLN A 295 -0.70 19.48 -49.26
N ASN A 296 -1.13 20.08 -48.14
CA ASN A 296 -0.26 20.49 -47.03
C ASN A 296 0.07 19.32 -46.09
N LEU A 297 -0.70 18.23 -46.14
CA LEU A 297 -0.51 17.01 -45.35
C LEU A 297 -0.72 15.77 -46.23
N THR A 298 0.03 14.70 -46.00
CA THR A 298 -0.21 13.42 -46.68
C THR A 298 -1.27 12.60 -45.96
N LEU A 299 -2.01 11.75 -46.68
CA LEU A 299 -3.03 10.89 -46.08
C LEU A 299 -2.43 9.94 -45.02
N GLY A 300 -1.23 9.43 -45.26
CA GLY A 300 -0.50 8.61 -44.30
C GLY A 300 -0.13 9.36 -43.02
N ARG A 301 0.28 10.63 -43.11
CA ARG A 301 0.50 11.48 -41.93
C ARG A 301 -0.78 11.69 -41.13
N LEU A 302 -1.92 11.87 -41.79
CA LEU A 302 -3.22 11.96 -41.13
C LEU A 302 -3.57 10.68 -40.35
N VAL A 303 -3.41 9.51 -40.98
CA VAL A 303 -3.63 8.20 -40.33
C VAL A 303 -2.69 8.01 -39.15
N ALA A 304 -1.41 8.38 -39.29
CA ALA A 304 -0.44 8.32 -38.20
C ALA A 304 -0.83 9.23 -37.02
N LEU A 305 -1.30 10.46 -37.28
CA LEU A 305 -1.74 11.39 -36.24
C LEU A 305 -2.93 10.84 -35.45
N VAL A 306 -3.92 10.24 -36.11
CA VAL A 306 -5.08 9.63 -35.44
C VAL A 306 -4.64 8.44 -34.58
N ALA A 307 -3.74 7.60 -35.09
CA ALA A 307 -3.21 6.46 -34.34
C ALA A 307 -2.38 6.93 -33.12
N LEU A 308 -1.54 7.95 -33.27
CA LEU A 308 -0.75 8.54 -32.18
C LEU A 308 -1.66 9.19 -31.12
N LEU A 309 -2.70 9.93 -31.55
CA LEU A 309 -3.68 10.52 -30.64
C LEU A 309 -4.34 9.43 -29.77
N SER A 310 -4.70 8.29 -30.36
CA SER A 310 -5.31 7.18 -29.61
C SER A 310 -4.39 6.65 -28.49
N GLN A 311 -3.06 6.67 -28.71
CA GLN A 311 -2.07 6.25 -27.71
C GLN A 311 -1.87 7.26 -26.57
N LEU A 312 -2.23 8.54 -26.74
CA LEU A 312 -2.11 9.54 -25.68
C LEU A 312 -3.10 9.31 -24.52
N TYR A 313 -4.27 8.73 -24.79
CA TYR A 313 -5.33 8.62 -23.78
C TYR A 313 -4.95 7.73 -22.60
N GLY A 314 -4.31 6.59 -22.85
CA GLY A 314 -3.90 5.65 -21.80
C GLY A 314 -3.00 6.32 -20.75
N PRO A 315 -1.83 6.86 -21.14
CA PRO A 315 -0.93 7.58 -20.24
C PRO A 315 -1.57 8.74 -19.49
N LEU A 316 -2.42 9.53 -20.16
CA LEU A 316 -3.12 10.65 -19.54
C LEU A 316 -4.05 10.21 -18.40
N THR A 317 -4.83 9.14 -18.62
CA THR A 317 -5.71 8.60 -17.58
C THR A 317 -4.95 7.99 -16.42
N ALA A 318 -3.86 7.29 -16.70
CA ALA A 318 -3.03 6.71 -15.67
C ALA A 318 -2.40 7.80 -14.79
N LEU A 319 -1.90 8.88 -15.40
CA LEU A 319 -1.33 10.03 -14.68
C LEU A 319 -2.33 10.75 -13.77
N ALA A 320 -3.63 10.71 -14.08
CA ALA A 320 -4.66 11.29 -13.22
C ALA A 320 -4.78 10.58 -11.85
N ASN A 321 -4.48 9.28 -11.79
CA ASN A 321 -4.59 8.46 -10.58
C ASN A 321 -3.31 8.39 -9.76
N VAL A 322 -2.16 8.77 -10.33
CA VAL A 322 -0.83 8.69 -9.71
C VAL A 322 -0.78 9.29 -8.31
N ARG A 323 -1.40 10.46 -8.10
CA ARG A 323 -1.37 11.11 -6.78
C ARG A 323 -1.96 10.21 -5.69
N VAL A 324 -3.05 9.52 -6.00
CA VAL A 324 -3.70 8.60 -5.06
C VAL A 324 -2.78 7.42 -4.79
N ASP A 325 -2.27 6.78 -5.83
CA ASP A 325 -1.40 5.62 -5.73
C ASP A 325 -0.12 5.91 -4.93
N VAL A 326 0.49 7.08 -5.17
CA VAL A 326 1.67 7.54 -4.41
C VAL A 326 1.33 7.76 -2.94
N MET A 327 0.20 8.41 -2.64
CA MET A 327 -0.18 8.68 -1.25
C MET A 327 -0.50 7.38 -0.49
N THR A 328 -1.24 6.46 -1.11
CA THR A 328 -1.54 5.14 -0.52
C THR A 328 -0.25 4.38 -0.22
N ALA A 329 0.67 4.33 -1.18
CA ALA A 329 1.98 3.71 -0.98
C ALA A 329 2.79 4.34 0.16
N LEU A 330 2.84 5.67 0.24
CA LEU A 330 3.58 6.38 1.29
C LEU A 330 2.99 6.13 2.68
N VAL A 331 1.66 6.07 2.81
CA VAL A 331 0.99 5.75 4.08
C VAL A 331 1.26 4.31 4.50
N SER A 332 1.25 3.36 3.55
CA SER A 332 1.64 1.98 3.83
C SER A 332 3.09 1.87 4.32
N PHE A 333 4.02 2.61 3.70
CA PHE A 333 5.41 2.69 4.19
C PHE A 333 5.51 3.29 5.58
N ASP A 334 4.78 4.38 5.84
CA ASP A 334 4.76 5.05 7.14
C ASP A 334 4.36 4.08 8.25
N ARG A 335 3.31 3.28 8.03
CA ARG A 335 2.86 2.25 8.96
C ARG A 335 3.85 1.11 9.18
N VAL A 336 4.56 0.70 8.13
CA VAL A 336 5.63 -0.32 8.26
C VAL A 336 6.81 0.25 9.04
N PHE A 337 7.19 1.50 8.76
CA PHE A 337 8.26 2.19 9.49
C PHE A 337 7.90 2.49 10.93
N GLU A 338 6.63 2.79 11.24
CA GLU A 338 6.15 2.95 12.62
C GLU A 338 6.50 1.72 13.47
N VAL A 339 6.32 0.50 12.91
CA VAL A 339 6.68 -0.76 13.59
C VAL A 339 8.19 -0.93 13.71
N LEU A 340 8.93 -0.69 12.62
CA LEU A 340 10.39 -0.87 12.59
C LEU A 340 11.15 0.18 13.43
N ASP A 341 10.56 1.35 13.62
CA ASP A 341 11.15 2.46 14.38
C ASP A 341 10.79 2.40 15.87
N LEU A 342 9.88 1.50 16.28
CA LEU A 342 9.57 1.28 17.68
C LEU A 342 10.75 0.53 18.33
N PRO A 343 11.52 1.17 19.23
CA PRO A 343 12.65 0.51 19.87
C PRO A 343 12.15 -0.58 20.84
N PRO A 344 12.82 -1.74 20.91
CA PRO A 344 12.55 -2.73 21.96
C PRO A 344 12.78 -2.11 23.34
N ALA A 345 11.83 -2.27 24.26
CA ALA A 345 11.92 -1.69 25.61
C ALA A 345 12.99 -2.38 26.48
N ILE A 346 13.28 -3.66 26.20
CA ILE A 346 14.32 -4.43 26.87
C ILE A 346 15.46 -4.61 25.86
N GLN A 347 16.55 -3.89 26.09
CA GLN A 347 17.78 -3.99 25.31
C GLN A 347 18.84 -4.69 26.15
N ASP A 348 19.68 -5.48 25.48
CA ASP A 348 20.87 -6.04 26.11
C ASP A 348 21.89 -4.93 26.29
N VAL A 349 22.66 -5.00 27.38
CA VAL A 349 23.82 -4.12 27.60
C VAL A 349 24.92 -4.45 26.60
N ASP A 350 25.72 -3.46 26.20
CA ASP A 350 26.78 -3.61 25.19
C ASP A 350 27.78 -4.73 25.53
N GLU A 351 28.08 -4.91 26.83
CA GLU A 351 28.94 -5.97 27.35
C GLU A 351 28.18 -6.80 28.41
N PRO A 352 27.42 -7.83 27.99
CA PRO A 352 26.64 -8.63 28.91
C PRO A 352 27.48 -9.67 29.64
N VAL A 353 27.19 -9.88 30.93
CA VAL A 353 27.86 -10.86 31.78
C VAL A 353 27.17 -12.22 31.63
N SER A 354 27.95 -13.30 31.50
CA SER A 354 27.40 -14.65 31.45
C SER A 354 27.10 -15.17 32.85
N ILE A 355 25.91 -15.75 33.06
CA ILE A 355 25.56 -16.35 34.34
C ILE A 355 26.38 -17.63 34.56
N PRO A 356 27.09 -17.77 35.71
CA PRO A 356 27.89 -18.95 36.03
C PRO A 356 27.10 -20.25 35.87
N GLY A 357 27.81 -21.33 35.52
CA GLY A 357 27.23 -22.67 35.48
C GLY A 357 26.97 -23.26 36.86
N GLY A 358 26.01 -24.19 36.94
CA GLY A 358 25.65 -24.90 38.17
C GLY A 358 24.31 -24.49 38.74
N ALA A 359 24.03 -24.92 39.97
CA ALA A 359 22.82 -24.53 40.68
C ALA A 359 22.92 -23.04 41.10
N THR A 360 22.04 -22.20 40.60
CA THR A 360 22.05 -20.75 40.82
C THR A 360 21.02 -20.33 41.88
N SER A 361 21.36 -19.33 42.71
CA SER A 361 20.39 -18.67 43.58
C SER A 361 19.53 -17.67 42.79
N VAL A 362 18.37 -17.33 43.34
CA VAL A 362 17.54 -16.22 42.85
C VAL A 362 17.31 -15.23 43.99
N ASP A 363 17.59 -13.96 43.75
CA ASP A 363 17.50 -12.90 44.74
C ASP A 363 16.61 -11.76 44.23
N PHE A 364 15.57 -11.43 44.98
CA PHE A 364 14.77 -10.23 44.78
C PHE A 364 15.13 -9.24 45.89
N GLU A 365 15.54 -8.02 45.53
CA GLU A 365 15.92 -6.96 46.46
C GLU A 365 15.07 -5.70 46.21
N ALA A 366 14.17 -5.40 47.16
CA ALA A 366 13.30 -4.22 47.16
C ALA A 366 12.56 -3.98 45.83
N VAL A 367 12.08 -5.06 45.21
CA VAL A 367 11.51 -5.02 43.86
C VAL A 367 10.16 -4.31 43.84
N ASN A 368 10.08 -3.26 43.04
CA ASN A 368 8.85 -2.58 42.68
C ASN A 368 8.55 -2.78 41.19
N PHE A 369 7.31 -3.10 40.86
CA PHE A 369 6.91 -3.33 39.48
C PHE A 369 5.49 -2.84 39.18
N ARG A 370 5.34 -2.21 38.02
CA ARG A 370 4.08 -1.96 37.34
C ARG A 370 4.16 -2.46 35.90
N TYR A 371 3.06 -2.97 35.37
CA TYR A 371 3.00 -3.26 33.94
C TYR A 371 3.08 -1.96 33.12
N PRO A 372 3.85 -1.92 32.02
CA PRO A 372 4.00 -0.73 31.20
C PRO A 372 2.66 -0.18 30.69
N ALA A 373 2.57 1.14 30.62
CA ALA A 373 1.45 1.85 30.03
C ALA A 373 1.48 1.72 28.49
N ALA A 374 0.32 1.89 27.85
CA ALA A 374 0.16 1.73 26.40
C ALA A 374 1.18 2.55 25.59
N HIS A 375 1.39 3.81 25.95
CA HIS A 375 2.33 4.71 25.28
C HIS A 375 3.82 4.34 25.48
N GLU A 376 4.14 3.46 26.43
CA GLU A 376 5.53 3.05 26.73
C GLU A 376 5.96 1.83 25.89
N VAL A 377 5.01 1.00 25.41
CA VAL A 377 5.34 -0.31 24.81
C VAL A 377 4.54 -0.68 23.55
N SER A 378 3.61 0.15 23.11
CA SER A 378 2.72 -0.14 21.98
C SER A 378 2.47 1.12 21.15
N LEU A 379 2.15 0.91 19.88
CA LEU A 379 1.76 2.00 18.98
C LEU A 379 0.26 2.19 19.07
N ALA A 380 -0.18 3.45 19.25
CA ALA A 380 -1.59 3.79 19.20
C ALA A 380 -2.28 3.36 17.88
N SER A 381 -1.51 3.17 16.80
CA SER A 381 -2.03 2.68 15.52
C SER A 381 -2.25 1.16 15.45
N LEU A 382 -1.68 0.40 16.41
CA LEU A 382 -1.79 -1.05 16.55
C LEU A 382 -2.73 -1.47 17.68
N GLU A 383 -3.08 -0.54 18.56
CA GLU A 383 -4.15 -0.69 19.52
C GLU A 383 -5.48 -0.47 18.78
N ALA A 384 -6.48 -1.33 19.00
CA ALA A 384 -7.83 -0.95 18.63
C ALA A 384 -8.17 0.35 19.37
N ALA A 385 -9.16 1.10 18.87
CA ALA A 385 -9.84 2.13 19.65
C ALA A 385 -10.44 1.48 20.91
N ALA A 386 -9.59 1.22 21.88
CA ALA A 386 -9.89 0.49 23.08
C ALA A 386 -10.57 1.49 23.98
N LEU A 387 -11.77 1.11 24.43
CA LEU A 387 -12.42 1.68 25.59
C LEU A 387 -11.36 2.02 26.64
N PRO A 388 -11.43 3.20 27.29
CA PRO A 388 -10.49 3.61 28.32
C PRO A 388 -10.60 2.62 29.49
N VAL A 389 -9.87 1.51 29.42
CA VAL A 389 -9.66 0.65 30.58
C VAL A 389 -8.57 1.33 31.40
N ALA A 390 -9.05 2.24 32.24
CA ALA A 390 -8.31 3.06 33.19
C ALA A 390 -7.71 2.24 34.35
N THR A 391 -7.00 1.17 34.05
CA THR A 391 -6.21 0.40 35.03
C THR A 391 -4.76 0.22 34.57
N THR A 392 -4.20 1.23 33.90
CA THR A 392 -2.78 1.24 33.54
C THR A 392 -2.01 2.15 34.50
N GLY A 393 -0.93 1.62 35.08
CA GLY A 393 -0.08 2.33 36.05
C GLY A 393 -0.19 1.88 37.51
N VAL A 394 -1.10 0.96 37.85
CA VAL A 394 -1.19 0.43 39.23
C VAL A 394 0.02 -0.45 39.52
N GLN A 395 0.71 -0.14 40.62
CA GLN A 395 1.85 -0.90 41.10
C GLN A 395 1.39 -2.29 41.56
N VAL A 396 1.99 -3.34 41.00
CA VAL A 396 1.65 -4.75 41.25
C VAL A 396 2.55 -5.36 42.32
N LEU A 397 3.84 -4.99 42.33
CA LEU A 397 4.79 -5.39 43.35
C LEU A 397 5.34 -4.14 44.05
N SER A 398 5.43 -4.20 45.38
CA SER A 398 5.87 -3.08 46.22
C SER A 398 6.91 -3.55 47.24
N GLY A 399 8.19 -3.21 47.01
CA GLY A 399 9.30 -3.49 47.91
C GLY A 399 9.58 -4.98 48.16
N VAL A 400 9.25 -5.87 47.22
CA VAL A 400 9.35 -7.32 47.42
C VAL A 400 10.80 -7.77 47.53
N SER A 401 11.15 -8.46 48.62
CA SER A 401 12.49 -8.99 48.85
C SER A 401 12.44 -10.44 49.36
N PHE A 402 13.15 -11.35 48.69
CA PHE A 402 13.29 -12.75 49.12
C PHE A 402 14.48 -13.41 48.42
N HIS A 403 14.98 -14.49 49.03
CA HIS A 403 16.09 -15.31 48.53
C HIS A 403 15.62 -16.75 48.30
N MET A 404 15.95 -17.31 47.13
CA MET A 404 15.76 -18.72 46.82
C MET A 404 17.12 -19.40 46.72
N ALA A 405 17.37 -20.36 47.61
CA ALA A 405 18.63 -21.09 47.66
C ALA A 405 18.74 -22.10 46.50
N PRO A 406 19.96 -22.35 45.98
CA PRO A 406 20.19 -23.31 44.91
C PRO A 406 19.64 -24.71 45.24
N GLY A 407 18.99 -25.36 44.27
CA GLY A 407 18.48 -26.73 44.41
C GLY A 407 17.22 -26.88 45.28
N THR A 408 16.60 -25.77 45.71
CA THR A 408 15.36 -25.80 46.51
C THR A 408 14.12 -25.62 45.64
N MET A 409 13.00 -26.21 46.06
CA MET A 409 11.69 -25.96 45.46
C MET A 409 10.93 -24.92 46.29
N THR A 410 10.76 -23.72 45.75
CA THR A 410 10.02 -22.63 46.41
C THR A 410 8.60 -22.52 45.85
N ALA A 411 7.60 -22.50 46.75
CA ALA A 411 6.21 -22.31 46.37
C ALA A 411 5.75 -20.85 46.62
N LEU A 412 5.18 -20.21 45.59
CA LEU A 412 4.54 -18.91 45.69
C LEU A 412 3.03 -19.08 45.91
N VAL A 413 2.52 -18.66 47.08
CA VAL A 413 1.11 -18.86 47.49
C VAL A 413 0.44 -17.53 47.78
N GLY A 414 -0.84 -17.40 47.43
CA GLY A 414 -1.65 -16.20 47.69
C GLY A 414 -2.89 -16.11 46.80
N PRO A 415 -3.80 -15.16 47.05
CA PRO A 415 -5.04 -15.00 46.28
C PRO A 415 -4.77 -14.58 44.82
N SER A 416 -5.78 -14.72 43.95
CA SER A 416 -5.68 -14.23 42.56
C SER A 416 -5.35 -12.73 42.53
N GLY A 417 -4.49 -12.30 41.61
CA GLY A 417 -4.03 -10.90 41.52
C GLY A 417 -2.88 -10.50 42.45
N ALA A 418 -2.43 -11.37 43.38
CA ALA A 418 -1.33 -11.07 44.31
C ALA A 418 0.08 -10.96 43.69
N GLY A 419 0.22 -10.89 42.36
CA GLY A 419 1.51 -10.70 41.68
C GLY A 419 2.36 -11.97 41.49
N LYS A 420 1.88 -13.16 41.84
CA LYS A 420 2.63 -14.44 41.67
C LYS A 420 3.15 -14.66 40.25
N THR A 421 2.27 -14.51 39.25
CA THR A 421 2.63 -14.64 37.82
C THR A 421 3.61 -13.55 37.37
N THR A 422 3.52 -12.37 37.97
CA THR A 422 4.45 -11.26 37.70
C THR A 422 5.85 -11.62 38.19
N ILE A 423 6.00 -12.18 39.39
CA ILE A 423 7.29 -12.64 39.93
C ILE A 423 7.92 -13.67 38.99
N SER A 424 7.15 -14.66 38.51
CA SER A 424 7.67 -15.65 37.56
C SER A 424 8.06 -15.04 36.21
N ALA A 425 7.45 -13.93 35.79
CA ALA A 425 7.77 -13.27 34.51
C ALA A 425 9.00 -12.35 34.59
N LEU A 426 9.34 -11.84 35.78
CA LEU A 426 10.53 -11.02 36.02
C LEU A 426 11.83 -11.84 36.00
N LEU A 427 11.75 -13.11 36.43
CA LEU A 427 12.89 -14.04 36.47
C LEU A 427 13.57 -14.23 35.10
N PRO A 428 12.85 -14.63 34.03
CA PRO A 428 13.43 -14.72 32.69
C PRO A 428 13.52 -13.36 31.97
N ARG A 429 13.39 -12.25 32.71
CA ARG A 429 13.42 -10.88 32.20
C ARG A 429 12.44 -10.65 31.03
N LEU A 430 11.22 -11.16 31.14
CA LEU A 430 10.14 -10.82 30.19
C LEU A 430 9.65 -9.38 30.40
N TYR A 431 9.90 -8.84 31.60
CA TYR A 431 9.73 -7.45 31.97
C TYR A 431 10.94 -6.99 32.80
N ASP A 432 11.33 -5.73 32.66
CA ASP A 432 12.27 -5.09 33.59
C ASP A 432 11.51 -4.51 34.79
N VAL A 433 12.16 -4.52 35.97
CA VAL A 433 11.62 -3.95 37.20
C VAL A 433 11.55 -2.42 37.12
N THR A 434 10.56 -1.81 37.79
CA THR A 434 10.45 -0.34 37.87
C THR A 434 11.51 0.24 38.82
N SER A 435 11.78 -0.45 39.94
CA SER A 435 12.93 -0.21 40.81
C SER A 435 13.27 -1.46 41.62
N GLY A 436 14.45 -1.49 42.23
CA GLY A 436 15.01 -2.68 42.88
C GLY A 436 15.87 -3.51 41.92
N VAL A 437 16.19 -4.73 42.33
CA VAL A 437 17.11 -5.63 41.61
C VAL A 437 16.59 -7.07 41.66
N VAL A 438 16.68 -7.78 40.54
CA VAL A 438 16.47 -9.24 40.45
C VAL A 438 17.80 -9.85 40.02
N ARG A 439 18.36 -10.76 40.81
CA ARG A 439 19.61 -11.45 40.47
C ARG A 439 19.40 -12.95 40.28
N VAL A 440 20.14 -13.52 39.34
CA VAL A 440 20.27 -14.97 39.13
C VAL A 440 21.76 -15.33 39.21
N GLY A 441 22.12 -16.22 40.14
CA GLY A 441 23.53 -16.57 40.38
C GLY A 441 24.40 -15.36 40.76
N GLY A 442 23.83 -14.38 41.47
CA GLY A 442 24.52 -13.16 41.89
C GLY A 442 24.62 -12.05 40.84
N ILE A 443 24.12 -12.26 39.60
CA ILE A 443 24.16 -11.25 38.53
C ILE A 443 22.76 -10.67 38.31
N ASP A 444 22.65 -9.34 38.25
CA ASP A 444 21.40 -8.66 37.88
C ASP A 444 20.97 -9.12 36.47
N VAL A 445 19.73 -9.56 36.32
CA VAL A 445 19.17 -10.00 35.03
C VAL A 445 19.32 -8.94 33.93
N ARG A 446 19.40 -7.66 34.29
CA ARG A 446 19.64 -6.54 33.36
C ARG A 446 21.05 -6.51 32.76
N ALA A 447 22.03 -7.01 33.51
CA ALA A 447 23.42 -7.11 33.09
C ALA A 447 23.76 -8.49 32.49
N ALA A 448 22.87 -9.47 32.65
CA ALA A 448 23.08 -10.83 32.14
C ALA A 448 22.82 -10.94 30.62
N SER A 449 23.58 -11.79 29.93
CA SER A 449 23.26 -12.13 28.54
C SER A 449 21.95 -12.94 28.47
N ARG A 450 21.08 -12.61 27.51
CA ARG A 450 19.79 -13.30 27.30
C ARG A 450 19.94 -14.80 27.16
N ASP A 451 20.88 -15.25 26.32
CA ASP A 451 21.13 -16.68 26.08
C ASP A 451 21.54 -17.39 27.37
N SER A 452 22.40 -16.77 28.20
CA SER A 452 22.80 -17.35 29.49
C SER A 452 21.65 -17.39 30.50
N LEU A 453 20.76 -16.39 30.51
CA LEU A 453 19.60 -16.35 31.39
C LEU A 453 18.57 -17.41 30.99
N GLN A 454 18.29 -17.55 29.69
CA GLN A 454 17.36 -18.54 29.15
C GLN A 454 17.87 -19.97 29.30
N ALA A 455 19.19 -20.19 29.25
CA ALA A 455 19.76 -21.52 29.48
C ALA A 455 19.72 -21.97 30.96
N ARG A 456 19.37 -21.07 31.89
CA ARG A 456 19.41 -21.30 33.35
C ARG A 456 18.03 -21.36 34.00
N ILE A 457 16.99 -20.92 33.31
CA ILE A 457 15.58 -20.89 33.76
C ILE A 457 14.81 -21.90 32.91
#